data_AF-A0A3S3M7M5-F1
#
_entry.id   AF-A0A3S3M7M5-F1
#
_cell.length_a   1.000
_cell.length_b   1.000
_cell.length_c   1.000
_cell.angle_alpha   90.00
_cell.angle_beta   90.00
_cell.angle_gamma   90.00
#
_symmetry.space_group_name_H-M   'P 1'
#
loop_
_entity.id
_entity.type
_entity.pdbx_description
1 polymer ?
#
loop_
_entity_poly.entity_id
_entity_poly.type
_entity_poly.pdbx_seq_one_letter_code
_entity_poly.pdbx_strand_id
1 'polypeptide(L)'
;MDYRQSSSGNSCLSISREVEKVLGDPKLLEKASMTASELCHILPSDLQQKKSDNRSCTACHNALNELLDDLENPKTKIKVLKVLLKACEEVENHVKECKKLVFEYGPLILANVEKIIAKNDLCSIMHVCNSRHQTGKATDV
;
A
#
# COMPACT_ATOMS: atom_id res chain seq x y z
N MET A 1 42.78 31.76 -6.12
CA MET A 1 42.31 33.03 -6.72
C MET A 1 42.65 33.02 -8.20
N ASP A 2 41.64 33.33 -9.01
CA ASP A 2 41.59 33.88 -10.38
C ASP A 2 41.89 33.09 -11.67
N TYR A 3 41.14 33.54 -12.71
CA TYR A 3 40.64 32.91 -13.94
C TYR A 3 40.78 33.90 -15.13
N ARG A 4 40.70 33.40 -16.40
CA ARG A 4 40.50 34.06 -17.74
C ARG A 4 41.74 34.30 -18.66
N GLN A 5 41.72 34.23 -20.01
CA GLN A 5 40.84 33.68 -21.08
C GLN A 5 41.44 33.95 -22.51
N SER A 6 41.18 33.08 -23.51
CA SER A 6 40.83 33.38 -24.95
C SER A 6 41.76 33.05 -26.17
N SER A 7 41.07 32.70 -27.29
CA SER A 7 41.41 32.59 -28.74
C SER A 7 41.97 31.24 -29.26
N SER A 8 41.31 30.35 -30.02
CA SER A 8 40.35 30.41 -31.16
C SER A 8 41.00 30.29 -32.55
N GLY A 9 41.13 29.04 -33.02
CA GLY A 9 41.41 28.65 -34.40
C GLY A 9 41.11 27.17 -34.58
N ASN A 10 39.97 26.78 -34.04
CA ASN A 10 39.78 25.48 -33.43
C ASN A 10 38.75 24.71 -34.24
N SER A 11 39.05 23.45 -34.53
CA SER A 11 38.39 22.26 -33.96
C SER A 11 36.88 22.29 -33.65
N CYS A 12 36.27 23.42 -33.29
CA CYS A 12 34.84 23.68 -33.12
C CYS A 12 34.00 23.20 -34.31
N LEU A 13 34.49 23.39 -35.54
CA LEU A 13 33.74 23.00 -36.74
C LEU A 13 33.61 21.47 -36.89
N SER A 14 34.62 20.72 -36.44
CA SER A 14 34.58 19.25 -36.38
C SER A 14 33.76 18.74 -35.19
N ILE A 15 33.82 19.45 -34.06
CA ILE A 15 33.03 19.14 -32.87
C ILE A 15 31.53 19.23 -33.17
N SER A 16 31.09 20.26 -33.90
CA SER A 16 29.69 20.43 -34.33
C SER A 16 29.15 19.23 -35.12
N ARG A 17 29.97 18.58 -35.93
CA ARG A 17 29.58 17.44 -36.78
C ARG A 17 29.49 16.13 -35.98
N GLU A 18 30.27 16.03 -34.90
CA GLU A 18 30.22 14.87 -34.01
C GLU A 18 28.97 14.90 -33.12
N VAL A 19 28.46 16.09 -32.75
CA VAL A 19 27.17 16.26 -32.04
C VAL A 19 25.96 15.78 -32.86
N GLU A 20 26.01 15.92 -34.18
CA GLU A 20 24.96 15.43 -35.09
C GLU A 20 24.93 13.90 -35.17
N LYS A 21 26.08 13.23 -35.02
CA LYS A 21 26.13 11.78 -34.79
C LYS A 21 25.66 11.44 -33.39
N VAL A 22 25.95 12.29 -32.40
CA VAL A 22 25.45 12.11 -31.03
C VAL A 22 23.92 12.05 -31.02
N LEU A 23 23.23 12.82 -31.85
CA LEU A 23 21.76 12.72 -31.97
C LEU A 23 21.24 11.42 -32.61
N GLY A 24 22.14 10.62 -33.18
CA GLY A 24 21.95 9.22 -33.55
C GLY A 24 22.80 8.24 -32.72
N ASP A 25 23.33 8.68 -31.57
CA ASP A 25 24.26 7.96 -30.68
C ASP A 25 23.54 7.48 -29.41
N PRO A 26 23.76 6.23 -28.98
CA PRO A 26 23.23 5.67 -27.73
C PRO A 26 23.59 6.44 -26.44
N LYS A 27 24.53 7.38 -26.43
CA LYS A 27 24.76 8.28 -25.27
C LYS A 27 23.78 9.45 -25.20
N LEU A 28 23.14 9.80 -26.31
CA LEU A 28 22.04 10.75 -26.33
C LEU A 28 20.74 10.15 -25.77
N LEU A 29 20.68 8.82 -25.73
CA LEU A 29 19.75 8.01 -24.95
C LEU A 29 19.87 8.28 -23.43
N GLU A 30 21.08 8.54 -22.94
CA GLU A 30 21.36 8.85 -21.54
C GLU A 30 20.89 10.27 -21.19
N LYS A 31 21.06 11.22 -22.11
CA LYS A 31 20.50 12.56 -21.99
C LYS A 31 18.98 12.57 -22.05
N ALA A 32 18.36 11.66 -22.81
CA ALA A 32 16.90 11.43 -22.80
C ALA A 32 16.41 10.78 -21.49
N SER A 33 17.23 9.95 -20.85
CA SER A 33 16.98 9.41 -19.51
C SER A 33 17.04 10.48 -18.42
N MET A 34 17.96 11.45 -18.54
CA MET A 34 18.00 12.61 -17.64
C MET A 34 16.79 13.54 -17.85
N THR A 35 16.34 13.74 -19.09
CA THR A 35 15.11 14.50 -19.38
C THR A 35 13.84 13.81 -18.85
N ALA A 36 13.79 12.48 -18.83
CA ALA A 36 12.73 11.72 -18.18
C ALA A 36 12.74 11.90 -16.64
N SER A 37 13.93 12.07 -16.03
CA SER A 37 14.08 12.38 -14.60
C SER A 37 13.64 13.81 -14.27
N GLU A 38 13.87 14.79 -15.15
CA GLU A 38 13.32 16.14 -15.00
C GLU A 38 11.80 16.16 -15.22
N LEU A 39 11.27 15.38 -16.17
CA LEU A 39 9.82 15.20 -16.36
C LEU A 39 9.15 14.49 -15.17
N CYS A 40 9.84 13.65 -14.40
CA CYS A 40 9.34 13.07 -13.16
C CYS A 40 9.13 14.11 -12.03
N HIS A 41 9.75 15.29 -12.12
CA HIS A 41 9.48 16.42 -11.21
C HIS A 41 8.30 17.29 -11.68
N ILE A 42 7.89 17.16 -12.95
CA ILE A 42 6.77 17.90 -13.57
C ILE A 42 5.50 17.04 -13.66
N LEU A 43 5.63 15.73 -13.93
CA LEU A 43 4.59 14.73 -13.78
C LEU A 43 4.30 14.54 -12.28
N PRO A 44 3.04 14.34 -11.86
CA PRO A 44 2.77 14.06 -10.46
C PRO A 44 3.47 12.76 -10.05
N SER A 45 4.33 12.83 -9.03
CA SER A 45 4.96 11.65 -8.40
C SER A 45 3.95 10.72 -7.70
N ASP A 46 2.65 11.04 -7.76
CA ASP A 46 1.51 10.41 -7.07
C ASP A 46 0.77 9.32 -7.89
N LEU A 47 1.11 9.10 -9.17
CA LEU A 47 0.34 8.20 -10.06
C LEU A 47 0.78 6.72 -10.02
N GLN A 48 1.81 6.35 -9.26
CA GLN A 48 2.18 4.95 -9.00
C GLN A 48 2.39 4.61 -7.51
N GLN A 49 1.85 5.44 -6.61
CA GLN A 49 1.48 4.97 -5.29
C GLN A 49 -0.04 5.04 -5.28
N LYS A 50 -0.72 3.90 -5.10
CA LYS A 50 -2.11 3.96 -4.63
C LYS A 50 -2.01 4.69 -3.30
N LYS A 51 -2.18 6.01 -3.33
CA LYS A 51 -2.38 6.82 -2.14
C LYS A 51 -3.58 6.12 -1.53
N SER A 52 -3.34 5.31 -0.51
CA SER A 52 -4.37 5.07 0.47
C SER A 52 -4.88 6.46 0.77
N ASP A 53 -6.04 6.83 0.21
CA ASP A 53 -6.62 8.12 0.53
C ASP A 53 -6.61 8.13 2.06
N ASN A 54 -6.05 9.15 2.68
CA ASN A 54 -5.95 9.20 4.13
C ASN A 54 -7.33 8.90 4.74
N ARG A 55 -8.41 9.26 4.03
CA ARG A 55 -9.79 8.85 4.30
C ARG A 55 -10.05 7.34 4.28
N SER A 56 -9.57 6.60 3.28
CA SER A 56 -9.70 5.13 3.21
C SER A 56 -8.92 4.43 4.32
N CYS A 57 -7.72 4.94 4.65
CA CYS A 57 -6.94 4.41 5.78
C CYS A 57 -7.68 4.64 7.10
N THR A 58 -8.15 5.87 7.37
CA THR A 58 -8.97 6.19 8.53
C THR A 58 -10.26 5.36 8.59
N ALA A 59 -10.97 5.22 7.47
CA ALA A 59 -12.19 4.42 7.41
C ALA A 59 -11.93 2.94 7.74
N CYS A 60 -10.80 2.40 7.27
CA CYS A 60 -10.40 1.04 7.61
C CYS A 60 -10.13 0.88 9.11
N HIS A 61 -9.36 1.78 9.71
CA HIS A 61 -9.09 1.73 11.15
C HIS A 61 -10.37 1.87 11.96
N ASN A 62 -11.27 2.78 11.59
CA ASN A 62 -12.56 2.94 12.24
C ASN A 62 -13.42 1.66 12.14
N ALA A 63 -13.50 1.06 10.95
CA ALA A 63 -14.28 -0.16 10.75
C ALA A 63 -13.71 -1.35 11.54
N LEU A 64 -12.38 -1.48 11.63
CA LEU A 64 -11.76 -2.53 12.44
C LEU A 64 -11.94 -2.31 13.94
N ASN A 65 -11.92 -1.05 14.40
CA ASN A 65 -12.20 -0.73 15.79
C ASN A 65 -13.66 -1.01 16.14
N GLU A 66 -14.60 -0.60 15.29
CA GLU A 66 -16.02 -0.92 15.47
C GLU A 66 -16.25 -2.44 15.47
N LEU A 67 -15.60 -3.16 14.54
CA LEU A 67 -15.65 -4.62 14.51
C LEU A 67 -15.05 -5.23 15.78
N LEU A 68 -13.97 -4.67 16.34
CA LEU A 68 -13.38 -5.14 17.60
C LEU A 68 -14.36 -4.96 18.76
N ASP A 69 -14.95 -3.77 18.91
CA ASP A 69 -15.96 -3.46 19.94
C ASP A 69 -17.17 -4.43 19.83
N ASP A 70 -17.61 -4.69 18.60
CA ASP A 70 -18.67 -5.64 18.32
C ASP A 70 -18.29 -7.07 18.68
N LEU A 71 -17.05 -7.50 18.39
CA LEU A 71 -16.57 -8.82 18.75
C LEU A 71 -16.38 -8.97 20.25
N GLU A 72 -16.00 -7.93 20.99
CA GLU A 72 -15.94 -7.96 22.45
C GLU A 72 -17.32 -8.19 23.08
N ASN A 73 -18.40 -7.77 22.41
CA ASN A 73 -19.77 -7.98 22.87
C ASN A 73 -20.22 -9.45 22.75
N PRO A 74 -20.51 -10.16 23.86
CA PRO A 74 -20.94 -11.55 23.83
C PRO A 74 -22.25 -11.77 23.05
N LYS A 75 -23.14 -10.75 23.01
CA LYS A 75 -24.40 -10.85 22.26
C LYS A 75 -24.16 -10.89 20.76
N THR A 76 -23.18 -10.14 20.26
CA THR A 76 -22.81 -10.13 18.84
C THR A 76 -22.19 -11.47 18.45
N LYS A 77 -21.26 -12.00 19.25
CA LYS A 77 -20.71 -13.36 19.06
C LYS A 77 -21.79 -14.43 18.95
N ILE A 78 -22.79 -14.42 19.85
CA ILE A 78 -23.93 -15.34 19.79
C ILE A 78 -24.77 -15.15 18.53
N LYS A 79 -25.02 -13.90 18.11
CA LYS A 79 -25.77 -13.62 16.87
C LYS A 79 -25.04 -14.19 15.65
N VAL A 80 -23.73 -13.99 15.53
CA VAL A 80 -22.92 -14.54 14.43
C VAL A 80 -23.03 -16.07 14.40
N LEU A 81 -22.86 -16.74 15.54
CA LEU A 81 -23.02 -18.20 15.62
C LEU A 81 -24.42 -18.67 15.21
N LYS A 82 -25.47 -17.95 15.61
CA LYS A 82 -26.85 -18.27 15.20
C LYS A 82 -27.04 -18.11 13.69
N VAL A 83 -26.47 -17.07 13.08
CA VAL A 83 -26.51 -16.89 11.62
C VAL A 83 -25.79 -18.04 10.92
N LEU A 84 -24.61 -18.44 11.39
CA LEU A 84 -23.89 -19.58 10.85
C LEU A 84 -24.66 -20.90 10.99
N LEU A 85 -25.28 -21.14 12.14
CA LEU A 85 -26.11 -22.33 12.37
C LEU A 85 -27.34 -22.34 11.45
N LYS A 86 -27.94 -21.18 11.18
CA LYS A 86 -29.04 -21.07 10.21
C LYS A 86 -28.55 -21.33 8.79
N ALA A 87 -27.38 -20.81 8.41
CA ALA A 87 -26.78 -21.08 7.11
C ALA A 87 -26.46 -22.58 6.91
N CYS A 88 -26.12 -23.29 7.98
CA CYS A 88 -25.93 -24.74 7.92
C CYS A 88 -27.17 -25.53 7.51
N GLU A 89 -28.38 -24.99 7.67
CA GLU A 89 -29.62 -25.67 7.21
C GLU A 89 -29.69 -25.78 5.68
N GLU A 90 -29.00 -24.88 4.96
CA GLU A 90 -28.95 -24.84 3.50
C GLU A 90 -27.84 -25.73 2.91
N VAL A 91 -27.02 -26.37 3.75
CA VAL A 91 -25.92 -27.22 3.30
C VAL A 91 -26.42 -28.66 3.15
N GLU A 92 -26.96 -28.96 1.96
CA GLU A 92 -27.49 -30.28 1.62
C GLU A 92 -26.53 -31.41 1.98
N ASN A 93 -27.07 -32.50 2.53
CA ASN A 93 -26.35 -33.70 2.95
C ASN A 93 -25.28 -33.51 4.05
N HIS A 94 -25.02 -32.29 4.53
CA HIS A 94 -23.95 -32.00 5.50
C HIS A 94 -24.37 -31.08 6.66
N VAL A 95 -25.67 -30.93 6.91
CA VAL A 95 -26.21 -30.05 7.97
C VAL A 95 -25.60 -30.36 9.35
N LYS A 96 -25.45 -31.64 9.70
CA LYS A 96 -24.94 -32.07 11.02
C LYS A 96 -23.46 -31.76 11.18
N GLU A 97 -22.67 -32.08 10.16
CA GLU A 97 -21.24 -31.82 10.09
C GLU A 97 -20.96 -30.31 10.13
N CYS A 98 -21.73 -29.52 9.37
CA CYS A 98 -21.65 -28.06 9.39
C CYS A 98 -21.91 -27.51 10.79
N LYS A 99 -23.01 -27.91 11.44
CA LYS A 99 -23.33 -27.46 12.81
C LYS A 99 -22.24 -27.85 13.80
N LYS A 100 -21.68 -29.06 13.69
CA LYS A 100 -20.56 -29.50 14.53
C LYS A 100 -19.36 -28.57 14.38
N LEU A 101 -18.98 -28.21 13.16
CA LEU A 101 -17.89 -27.26 12.92
C LEU A 101 -18.18 -25.88 13.51
N VAL A 102 -19.40 -25.37 13.37
CA VAL A 102 -19.79 -24.08 13.95
C VAL A 102 -19.69 -24.09 15.48
N PHE A 103 -20.13 -25.16 16.14
CA PHE A 103 -20.01 -25.27 17.60
C PHE A 103 -18.56 -25.43 18.07
N GLU A 104 -17.77 -26.25 17.39
CA GLU A 104 -16.41 -26.58 17.78
C GLU A 104 -15.42 -25.44 17.49
N TYR A 105 -15.49 -24.87 16.29
CA TYR A 105 -14.51 -23.89 15.81
C TYR A 105 -15.03 -22.46 15.83
N GLY A 106 -16.34 -22.22 15.74
CA GLY A 106 -16.91 -20.88 15.70
C GLY A 106 -16.44 -19.97 16.85
N PRO A 107 -16.57 -20.38 18.13
CA PRO A 107 -16.09 -19.60 19.26
C PRO A 107 -14.58 -19.33 19.23
N LEU A 108 -13.79 -20.34 18.85
CA LEU A 108 -12.32 -20.23 18.76
C LEU A 108 -11.90 -19.25 17.65
N ILE A 109 -12.54 -19.33 16.49
CA ILE A 109 -12.30 -18.43 15.36
C ILE A 109 -12.64 -17.00 15.76
N LEU A 110 -13.79 -16.75 16.37
CA LEU A 110 -14.19 -15.40 16.80
C LEU A 110 -13.19 -14.80 17.81
N ALA A 111 -12.74 -15.60 18.78
CA ALA A 111 -11.73 -15.17 19.75
C ALA A 111 -10.35 -14.91 19.10
N ASN A 112 -10.01 -15.65 18.06
CA ASN A 112 -8.76 -15.44 17.32
C ASN A 112 -8.84 -14.19 16.43
N VAL A 113 -9.98 -13.93 15.78
CA VAL A 113 -10.20 -12.72 14.98
C VAL A 113 -10.06 -11.47 15.84
N GLU A 114 -10.69 -11.45 17.02
CA GLU A 114 -10.55 -10.37 18.01
C GLU A 114 -9.06 -10.10 18.33
N LYS A 115 -8.31 -11.15 18.67
CA LYS A 115 -6.87 -11.05 18.97
C LYS A 115 -6.06 -10.56 17.78
N ILE A 116 -6.39 -10.99 16.57
CA ILE A 116 -5.69 -10.59 15.34
C ILE A 116 -5.90 -9.11 15.09
N ILE A 117 -7.15 -8.62 15.17
CA ILE A 117 -7.48 -7.20 15.01
C ILE A 117 -6.77 -6.37 16.08
N ALA A 118 -6.83 -6.79 17.35
CA ALA A 118 -6.24 -6.03 18.46
C ALA A 118 -4.70 -5.96 18.43
N LYS A 119 -4.02 -6.94 17.83
CA LYS A 119 -2.54 -7.05 17.87
C LYS A 119 -1.84 -6.66 16.58
N ASN A 120 -2.57 -6.46 15.48
CA ASN A 120 -1.98 -6.20 14.18
C ASN A 120 -2.64 -4.98 13.54
N ASP A 121 -1.86 -4.18 12.82
CA ASP A 121 -2.43 -3.17 11.94
C ASP A 121 -2.90 -3.84 10.64
N LEU A 122 -4.11 -4.42 10.68
CA LEU A 122 -4.67 -5.10 9.51
C LEU A 122 -4.89 -4.15 8.34
N CYS A 123 -5.09 -2.85 8.56
CA CYS A 123 -5.21 -1.89 7.46
C CYS A 123 -3.90 -1.72 6.70
N SER A 124 -2.76 -1.77 7.39
CA SER A 124 -1.44 -1.84 6.75
C SER A 124 -1.18 -3.20 6.09
N ILE A 125 -1.56 -4.31 6.73
CA ILE A 125 -1.40 -5.67 6.16
C ILE A 125 -2.23 -5.85 4.88
N MET A 126 -3.45 -5.31 4.86
CA MET A 126 -4.32 -5.31 3.68
C MET A 126 -3.93 -4.25 2.65
N HIS A 127 -2.83 -3.50 2.88
CA HIS A 127 -2.37 -2.39 2.05
C HIS A 127 -3.44 -1.32 1.80
N VAL A 128 -4.43 -1.21 2.70
CA VAL A 128 -5.41 -0.11 2.70
C VAL A 128 -4.78 1.16 3.25
N CYS A 129 -3.86 1.03 4.20
CA CYS A 129 -2.93 2.06 4.62
C CYS A 129 -1.56 1.78 4.00
N ASN A 130 -0.84 2.82 3.57
CA ASN A 130 0.58 2.67 3.26
C ASN A 130 1.32 2.21 4.51
N SER A 131 2.11 1.15 4.39
CA SER A 131 3.04 0.70 5.42
C SER A 131 4.10 1.79 5.62
N ARG A 132 3.80 2.76 6.47
CA ARG A 132 4.82 3.65 6.99
C ARG A 132 5.81 2.76 7.71
N HIS A 133 7.04 2.68 7.20
CA HIS A 133 8.19 2.35 8.05
C HIS A 133 8.00 3.15 9.35
N GLN A 134 7.95 2.46 10.47
CA GLN A 134 7.78 3.05 11.79
C GLN A 134 8.87 4.12 11.99
N THR A 135 8.55 5.39 11.77
CA THR A 135 9.25 6.50 12.40
C THR A 135 8.40 6.91 13.58
N GLY A 136 9.00 6.80 14.76
CA GLY A 136 8.32 6.67 16.04
C GLY A 136 7.39 7.82 16.42
N LYS A 137 6.62 7.51 17.48
CA LYS A 137 6.00 8.48 18.39
C LYS A 137 6.80 9.79 18.48
N ALA A 138 6.18 10.89 18.09
CA ALA A 138 6.39 12.16 18.75
C ALA A 138 5.14 12.42 19.60
N THR A 139 5.27 12.17 20.89
CA THR A 139 4.44 12.81 21.92
C THR A 139 4.82 14.28 21.98
N ASP A 140 3.87 15.20 21.88
CA ASP A 140 4.08 16.59 22.28
C ASP A 140 3.22 16.87 23.53
N VAL A 141 3.91 17.40 24.54
CA VAL A 141 3.42 18.05 25.76
C VAL A 141 3.29 19.55 25.45
#